data_AF-A0A7V0P7Z6-F1
#
_entry.id   AF-A0A7V0P7Z6-F1
#
_cell.length_a   1.000
_cell.length_b   1.000
_cell.length_c   1.000
_cell.angle_alpha   90.00
_cell.angle_beta   90.00
_cell.angle_gamma   90.00
#
_symmetry.space_group_name_H-M   'P 1'
#
loop_
_entity.id
_entity.type
_entity.pdbx_description
1 polymer ?
#
loop_
_entity_poly.entity_id
_entity_poly.type
_entity_poly.pdbx_seq_one_letter_code
_entity_poly.pdbx_strand_id
1 'polypeptide(L)'
;AACRELGVSRTSFYRWKRRLVVYGVDGLRPRRKAARSGRPPSLSPVQQRAIVALALAWPTWGPQRLSLQLARHVIPGRQPGFSGRW
;
A
#
# COMPACT_ATOMS: atom_id res chain seq x y z
N ALA A 1 -23.35 30.81 -16.36
CA ALA A 1 -22.51 31.52 -15.38
C ALA A 1 -22.61 30.93 -13.96
N ALA A 2 -23.66 30.15 -13.65
CA ALA A 2 -23.89 29.39 -12.41
C ALA A 2 -22.68 28.89 -11.59
N CYS A 3 -21.68 28.19 -12.17
CA CYS A 3 -20.56 27.68 -11.38
C CYS A 3 -19.66 28.80 -10.81
N ARG A 4 -19.50 29.92 -11.54
CA ARG A 4 -18.73 31.08 -11.07
C ARG A 4 -19.50 31.84 -9.98
N GLU A 5 -20.81 31.99 -10.16
CA GLU A 5 -21.70 32.64 -9.19
C GLU A 5 -21.73 31.90 -7.85
N LEU A 6 -21.65 30.56 -7.88
CA LEU A 6 -21.60 29.72 -6.69
C LEU A 6 -20.19 29.47 -6.14
N GLY A 7 -19.15 30.05 -6.77
CA GLY A 7 -17.75 29.86 -6.34
C GLY A 7 -17.21 28.43 -6.51
N VAL A 8 -17.82 27.60 -7.36
CA VAL A 8 -17.44 26.20 -7.56
C VAL A 8 -16.72 26.01 -8.90
N SER A 9 -15.61 25.27 -8.90
CA SER A 9 -14.94 24.91 -10.15
C SER A 9 -15.81 23.97 -11.00
N ARG A 10 -15.77 24.14 -12.34
CA ARG A 10 -16.50 23.27 -13.27
C ARG A 10 -16.18 21.78 -13.05
N THR A 11 -14.92 21.46 -12.72
CA THR A 11 -14.46 20.09 -12.44
C THR A 11 -15.13 19.49 -11.20
N SER A 12 -15.26 20.26 -10.12
CA SER A 12 -15.95 19.82 -8.90
C SER A 12 -17.44 19.59 -9.16
N PHE A 13 -18.08 20.50 -9.91
CA PHE A 13 -19.49 20.37 -10.28
C PHE A 13 -19.77 19.05 -11.01
N TYR A 14 -19.04 18.74 -12.07
CA TYR A 14 -19.27 17.48 -12.83
C TYR A 14 -18.90 16.25 -12.01
N ARG A 15 -17.89 16.32 -11.15
CA ARG A 15 -17.54 15.23 -10.23
C ARG A 15 -18.68 14.94 -9.25
N TRP A 16 -19.28 15.98 -8.66
CA TRP A 16 -20.42 15.85 -7.75
C TRP A 16 -21.68 15.39 -8.46
N LYS A 17 -21.98 15.92 -9.65
CA LYS A 17 -23.12 15.47 -10.47
C LYS A 17 -23.04 13.97 -10.75
N ARG A 18 -21.88 13.46 -11.17
CA ARG A 18 -21.68 12.01 -11.38
C ARG A 18 -21.92 11.20 -10.10
N ARG A 19 -21.44 11.67 -8.95
CA ARG A 19 -21.65 10.97 -7.66
C ARG A 19 -23.10 10.99 -7.21
N LEU A 20 -23.80 12.11 -7.40
CA LEU A 20 -25.21 12.25 -7.07
C LEU A 20 -26.07 11.27 -7.88
N VAL A 21 -25.78 11.12 -9.17
CA VAL A 21 -26.51 10.18 -10.05
C VAL A 21 -26.28 8.73 -9.64
N VAL A 22 -25.04 8.37 -9.26
CA VAL A 22 -24.68 6.96 -8.96
C VAL A 22 -25.02 6.55 -7.52
N TYR A 23 -24.81 7.44 -6.56
CA TYR A 23 -24.85 7.13 -5.13
C TYR A 23 -25.88 7.96 -4.36
N GLY A 24 -26.70 8.76 -5.04
CA GLY A 24 -27.63 9.69 -4.39
C GLY A 24 -26.93 10.76 -3.57
N VAL A 25 -27.66 11.33 -2.60
CA VAL A 25 -27.15 12.38 -1.70
C VAL A 25 -25.95 11.88 -0.89
N ASP A 26 -25.90 10.60 -0.55
CA ASP A 26 -24.78 9.99 0.17
C ASP A 26 -23.45 10.06 -0.60
N GLY A 27 -23.50 10.12 -1.95
CA GLY A 27 -22.34 10.34 -2.80
C GLY A 27 -21.65 11.69 -2.62
N LEU A 28 -22.34 12.67 -2.03
CA LEU A 28 -21.82 14.00 -1.74
C LEU A 28 -21.20 14.12 -0.34
N ARG A 29 -21.40 13.13 0.54
CA ARG A 29 -20.78 13.13 1.86
C ARG A 29 -19.25 13.13 1.74
N PRO A 30 -18.52 13.87 2.60
CA PRO A 30 -17.07 13.81 2.67
C PRO A 30 -16.59 12.39 2.96
N ARG A 31 -16.14 11.69 1.91
CA ARG A 31 -15.41 10.42 2.08
C ARG A 31 -13.98 10.73 2.47
N ARG A 32 -13.52 10.13 3.56
CA ARG A 32 -12.07 10.01 3.82
C ARG A 32 -11.46 9.41 2.55
N LYS A 33 -10.40 10.02 2.03
CA LYS A 33 -9.58 9.37 0.99
C LYS A 33 -9.03 8.12 1.65
N ALA A 34 -9.72 6.99 1.50
CA ALA A 34 -9.15 5.71 1.88
C ALA A 34 -7.80 5.64 1.15
N ALA A 35 -6.72 5.36 1.88
CA ALA A 35 -5.47 5.01 1.25
C ALA A 35 -5.82 3.89 0.26
N ARG A 36 -5.58 4.14 -1.04
CA ARG A 36 -5.80 3.08 -2.03
C ARG A 36 -4.97 1.90 -1.55
N SER A 37 -5.56 0.71 -1.53
CA SER A 37 -4.78 -0.50 -1.22
C SER A 37 -3.57 -0.48 -2.13
N GLY A 38 -2.38 -0.39 -1.52
CA GLY A 38 -1.13 -0.41 -2.25
C GLY A 38 -0.90 -1.76 -2.93
N ARG A 39 0.26 -1.91 -3.55
CA ARG A 39 0.71 -3.22 -4.02
C ARG A 39 0.65 -4.23 -2.86
N PRO A 40 0.07 -5.43 -3.06
CA PRO A 40 0.06 -6.44 -2.02
C PRO A 40 1.50 -6.76 -1.60
N PRO A 41 1.75 -7.01 -0.30
CA PRO A 41 3.08 -7.34 0.18
C PRO A 41 3.60 -8.60 -0.53
N SER A 42 4.84 -8.56 -0.98
CA SER A 42 5.50 -9.71 -1.64
C SER A 42 5.86 -10.83 -0.67
N LEU A 43 5.91 -10.54 0.63
CA LEU A 43 6.30 -11.48 1.68
C LEU A 43 5.08 -12.06 2.37
N SER A 44 5.06 -13.38 2.52
CA SER A 44 4.06 -14.06 3.34
C SER A 44 4.21 -13.69 4.82
N PRO A 45 3.15 -13.77 5.64
CA PRO A 45 3.25 -13.51 7.08
C PRO A 45 4.26 -14.41 7.80
N VAL A 46 4.42 -15.65 7.32
CA VAL A 46 5.41 -16.61 7.86
C VAL A 46 6.83 -16.13 7.57
N GLN A 47 7.08 -15.65 6.35
CA GLN A 47 8.37 -15.07 5.96
C GLN A 47 8.72 -13.85 6.82
N GLN A 48 7.76 -12.95 7.03
CA GLN A 48 7.96 -11.75 7.85
C GLN A 48 8.35 -12.11 9.30
N ARG A 49 7.63 -13.07 9.91
CA ARG A 49 7.92 -13.53 11.27
C ARG A 49 9.30 -14.18 11.37
N ALA A 50 9.70 -14.98 10.38
CA ALA A 50 11.03 -15.59 10.33
C ALA A 50 12.14 -14.54 10.23
N ILE A 51 11.96 -13.51 9.39
CA ILE A 51 12.91 -12.39 9.27
C ILE A 51 13.06 -11.68 10.61
N VAL A 52 11.95 -11.33 11.27
CA VAL A 52 11.97 -10.61 12.55
C VAL A 52 12.60 -11.47 13.65
N ALA A 53 12.24 -12.75 13.76
CA ALA A 53 12.82 -13.65 14.75
C ALA A 53 14.35 -13.76 14.58
N LEU A 54 14.83 -13.86 13.35
CA LEU A 54 16.26 -13.97 13.06
C LEU A 54 17.02 -12.68 13.37
N ALA A 55 16.44 -11.53 13.04
CA ALA A 55 17.02 -10.22 13.33
C ALA A 55 17.09 -9.97 14.85
N LEU A 56 16.09 -10.42 15.60
CA LEU A 56 16.08 -10.33 17.06
C LEU A 56 17.08 -11.28 17.71
N ALA A 57 17.24 -12.50 17.16
CA ALA A 57 18.22 -13.46 17.66
C ALA A 57 19.66 -12.96 17.47
N TRP A 58 19.93 -12.29 16.34
CA TRP A 58 21.28 -11.86 15.95
C TRP A 58 21.31 -10.39 15.47
N PRO A 59 21.24 -9.41 16.39
CA PRO A 59 21.10 -8.00 16.06
C PRO A 59 22.33 -7.38 15.36
N THR A 60 23.49 -8.01 15.46
CA THR A 60 24.72 -7.56 14.77
C THR A 60 24.78 -7.97 13.31
N TRP A 61 23.83 -8.80 12.84
CA TRP A 61 23.86 -9.30 11.47
C TRP A 61 23.23 -8.33 10.50
N GLY A 62 24.00 -7.99 9.46
CA GLY A 62 23.49 -7.21 8.34
C GLY A 62 22.47 -7.97 7.49
N PRO A 63 21.69 -7.26 6.66
CA PRO A 63 20.59 -7.82 5.87
C PRO A 63 21.05 -8.94 4.91
N GLN A 64 22.26 -8.85 4.37
CA GLN A 64 22.82 -9.87 3.49
C GLN A 64 23.04 -11.21 4.23
N ARG A 65 23.55 -11.16 5.46
CA ARG A 65 23.75 -12.37 6.27
C ARG A 65 22.41 -12.98 6.70
N LEU A 66 21.43 -12.15 7.07
CA LEU A 66 20.08 -12.60 7.39
C LEU A 66 19.42 -13.29 6.18
N SER A 67 19.54 -12.72 4.98
CA SER A 67 18.99 -13.30 3.74
C SER A 67 19.59 -14.68 3.44
N LEU A 68 20.92 -14.81 3.53
CA LEU A 68 21.61 -16.09 3.36
C LEU A 68 21.12 -17.15 4.36
N GLN A 69 20.90 -16.74 5.60
CA GLN A 69 20.50 -17.66 6.67
C GLN A 69 19.05 -18.09 6.54
N LEU A 70 18.16 -17.19 6.11
CA LEU A 70 16.78 -17.53 5.76
C LEU A 70 16.70 -18.49 4.57
N ALA A 71 17.56 -18.30 3.56
CA ALA A 71 17.63 -19.20 2.41
C ALA A 71 18.12 -20.61 2.80
N ARG A 72 18.98 -20.73 3.81
CA ARG A 72 19.51 -22.01 4.30
C ARG A 72 18.53 -22.79 5.17
N HIS A 73 17.75 -22.10 6.00
CA HIS A 73 16.98 -22.74 7.06
C HIS A 73 15.48 -22.83 6.80
N VAL A 74 14.91 -21.96 5.96
CA VAL A 74 13.46 -21.72 6.05
C VAL A 74 12.74 -22.01 4.73
N ILE A 75 13.27 -21.64 3.55
CA ILE A 75 12.44 -21.67 2.31
C ILE A 75 13.26 -21.86 1.01
N PRO A 76 13.15 -22.99 0.29
CA PRO A 76 13.49 -23.06 -1.12
C PRO A 76 12.32 -22.48 -1.94
N GLY A 77 12.33 -21.17 -2.19
CA GLY A 77 11.22 -20.50 -2.89
C GLY A 77 11.61 -19.14 -3.45
N ARG A 78 11.88 -19.14 -4.76
CA ARG A 78 12.02 -18.00 -5.70
C ARG A 78 11.87 -16.60 -5.09
N GLN A 79 12.97 -15.85 -5.01
CA GLN A 79 12.97 -14.41 -4.74
C GLN A 79 12.61 -13.64 -6.03
N PRO A 80 11.43 -13.01 -6.19
CA PRO A 80 11.24 -12.05 -7.27
C PRO A 80 11.70 -10.67 -6.78
N GLY A 81 12.79 -10.17 -7.35
CA GLY A 81 13.07 -8.74 -7.40
C GLY A 81 13.79 -8.11 -6.20
N PHE A 82 14.76 -8.79 -5.58
CA PHE A 82 15.71 -8.13 -4.69
C PHE A 82 16.77 -7.37 -5.53
N SER A 83 16.40 -6.22 -6.12
CA SER A 83 17.38 -5.31 -6.70
C SER A 83 18.07 -4.56 -5.57
N GLY A 84 19.21 -5.06 -5.11
CA GLY A 84 19.99 -4.51 -4.00
C GLY A 84 20.51 -3.08 -4.25
N ARG A 85 19.63 -2.10 -4.10
CA ARG A 85 19.98 -0.69 -3.92
C ARG A 85 19.29 -0.21 -2.65
N TRP A 86 20.09 -0.04 -1.61
CA TRP A 86 19.76 0.75 -0.43
C TRP A 86 20.34 2.14 -0.63
#